data_AF-A0A0K8RN24-F1
#
_entry.id   AF-A0A0K8RN24-F1
#
_cell.length_a   1.000
_cell.length_b   1.000
_cell.length_c   1.000
_cell.angle_alpha   90.00
_cell.angle_beta   90.00
_cell.angle_gamma   90.00
#
_symmetry.space_group_name_H-M   'P 1'
#
loop_
_entity.id
_entity.type
_entity.pdbx_description
1 polymer ?
#
loop_
_entity_poly.entity_id
_entity_poly.type
_entity_poly.pdbx_seq_one_letter_code
_entity_poly.pdbx_strand_id
1 'polypeptide(L)'
;SSFLIPQNEAKTPSNPTKKFYDDMETRPILTYQCYHSGNSIDPPGSINYTILWDGTDSSPTEAIGTTWSAVAGMPNSYTRGSLSTHYDAASGVGKLTTSTVQEDLTVVEPFAGKALYLKIVLTSNNNAEVSKIYDVDYKCKNAKKLLAKVCPDPCNWELTREV
;
A
#
# COMPACT_ATOMS: atom_id res chain seq x y z
N SER A 1 -50.61 12.39 -12.71
CA SER A 1 -49.59 11.53 -12.08
C SER A 1 -48.38 11.46 -12.97
N SER A 2 -47.30 12.14 -12.58
CA SER A 2 -46.00 12.00 -13.25
C SER A 2 -45.19 10.99 -12.45
N PHE A 3 -44.87 9.86 -13.08
CA PHE A 3 -43.92 8.89 -12.53
C PHE A 3 -42.51 9.47 -12.64
N LEU A 4 -41.90 9.82 -11.51
CA LEU A 4 -40.47 10.06 -11.42
C LEU A 4 -39.77 8.69 -11.38
N ILE A 5 -39.08 8.35 -12.46
CA ILE A 5 -38.13 7.24 -12.48
C ILE A 5 -36.92 7.70 -11.67
N PRO A 6 -36.48 6.99 -10.61
CA PRO A 6 -35.22 7.30 -9.96
C PRO A 6 -34.12 7.13 -11.01
N GLN A 7 -33.41 8.22 -11.33
CA GLN A 7 -32.17 8.10 -12.06
C GLN A 7 -31.24 7.26 -11.20
N ASN A 8 -30.92 6.06 -11.70
CA ASN A 8 -29.88 5.22 -11.18
C ASN A 8 -28.61 6.05 -11.26
N GLU A 9 -28.18 6.63 -10.14
CA GLU A 9 -26.86 7.24 -10.04
C GLU A 9 -25.87 6.15 -10.43
N ALA A 10 -25.28 6.30 -11.62
CA ALA A 10 -24.17 5.47 -12.02
C ALA A 10 -23.11 5.67 -10.94
N LYS A 11 -22.93 4.66 -10.06
CA LYS A 11 -21.83 4.63 -9.09
C LYS A 11 -20.56 4.86 -9.89
N THR A 12 -20.00 6.06 -9.82
CA THR A 12 -18.67 6.35 -10.32
C THR A 12 -17.78 5.23 -9.80
N PRO A 13 -17.05 4.49 -10.67
CA PRO A 13 -16.17 3.43 -10.19
C PRO A 13 -15.24 4.08 -9.17
N SER A 14 -15.36 3.70 -7.89
CA SER A 14 -14.66 4.39 -6.82
C SER A 14 -13.16 4.23 -7.09
N ASN A 15 -12.42 5.35 -7.14
CA ASN A 15 -10.96 5.31 -7.25
C ASN A 15 -10.43 4.29 -6.22
N PRO A 16 -9.78 3.18 -6.65
CA PRO A 16 -9.29 2.15 -5.74
C PRO A 16 -8.38 2.71 -4.65
N THR A 17 -7.61 3.75 -4.98
CA THR A 17 -6.76 4.46 -4.03
C THR A 17 -7.62 5.12 -2.96
N LYS A 18 -8.60 5.94 -3.35
CA LYS A 18 -9.51 6.58 -2.39
C LYS A 18 -10.18 5.55 -1.48
N LYS A 19 -10.69 4.45 -2.06
CA LYS A 19 -11.33 3.39 -1.29
C LYS A 19 -10.39 2.78 -0.25
N PHE A 20 -9.11 2.57 -0.60
CA PHE A 20 -8.13 2.09 0.36
C PHE A 20 -7.88 3.08 1.50
N TYR A 21 -7.87 4.39 1.23
CA TYR A 21 -7.79 5.42 2.26
C TYR A 21 -9.01 5.44 3.18
N ASP A 22 -10.23 5.37 2.61
CA ASP A 22 -11.45 5.26 3.39
C ASP A 22 -11.43 4.01 4.31
N ASP A 23 -10.88 2.90 3.82
CA ASP A 23 -10.69 1.68 4.60
C ASP A 23 -9.65 1.87 5.73
N MET A 24 -8.53 2.57 5.48
CA MET A 24 -7.49 2.84 6.49
C MET A 24 -7.98 3.76 7.62
N GLU A 25 -8.90 4.68 7.33
CA GLU A 25 -9.46 5.62 8.31
C GLU A 25 -10.55 5.00 9.20
N THR A 26 -11.13 3.88 8.79
CA THR A 26 -12.30 3.30 9.45
C THR A 26 -12.02 2.01 10.22
N ARG A 27 -10.84 1.41 10.03
CA ARG A 27 -10.43 0.18 10.70
C ARG A 27 -8.92 -0.03 10.68
N PRO A 28 -8.36 -0.78 11.64
CA PRO A 28 -6.99 -1.23 11.55
C PRO A 28 -6.75 -2.15 10.35
N ILE A 29 -5.63 -1.96 9.67
CA ILE A 29 -5.18 -2.81 8.55
C ILE A 29 -3.70 -3.13 8.73
N LEU A 30 -3.39 -4.41 8.93
CA LEU A 30 -2.02 -4.91 8.96
C LEU A 30 -1.64 -5.45 7.59
N THR A 31 -0.58 -4.90 7.00
CA THR A 31 -0.09 -5.29 5.68
C THR A 31 1.37 -5.75 5.74
N TYR A 32 1.64 -6.84 5.06
CA TYR A 32 2.95 -7.46 4.91
C TYR A 32 3.44 -7.22 3.49
N GLN A 33 4.55 -6.51 3.31
CA GLN A 33 5.20 -6.44 2.00
C GLN A 33 5.63 -7.85 1.61
N CYS A 34 5.24 -8.27 0.42
CA CYS A 34 5.48 -9.62 -0.10
C CYS A 34 6.40 -9.57 -1.31
N TYR A 35 6.12 -8.66 -2.25
CA TYR A 35 6.92 -8.53 -3.46
C TYR A 35 7.20 -7.06 -3.79
N HIS A 36 8.37 -6.76 -4.34
CA HIS A 36 8.65 -5.43 -4.90
C HIS A 36 9.52 -5.47 -6.15
N SER A 37 9.40 -4.44 -6.98
CA SER A 37 10.32 -4.17 -8.09
C SER A 37 11.50 -3.25 -7.69
N GLY A 38 11.49 -2.74 -6.47
CA GLY A 38 12.51 -1.83 -5.92
C GLY A 38 12.11 -1.30 -4.55
N ASN A 39 13.06 -0.65 -3.88
CA ASN A 39 12.84 -0.07 -2.56
C ASN A 39 12.19 1.32 -2.64
N SER A 40 11.43 1.68 -1.60
CA SER A 40 10.92 3.04 -1.41
C SER A 40 11.04 3.47 0.05
N ILE A 41 9.95 3.43 0.83
CA ILE A 41 9.94 3.66 2.28
C ILE A 41 10.53 2.51 3.09
N ASP A 42 10.59 1.34 2.50
CA ASP A 42 11.35 0.20 2.98
C ASP A 42 12.85 0.45 2.71
N PRO A 43 13.70 0.44 3.74
CA PRO A 43 15.13 0.62 3.54
C PRO A 43 15.72 -0.44 2.59
N PRO A 44 16.76 -0.09 1.80
CA PRO A 44 17.45 -1.06 0.97
C PRO A 44 17.95 -2.28 1.77
N GLY A 45 17.75 -3.47 1.22
CA GLY A 45 18.11 -4.74 1.88
C GLY A 45 17.20 -5.15 3.04
N SER A 46 16.09 -4.43 3.26
CA SER A 46 15.11 -4.82 4.26
C SER A 46 14.29 -6.03 3.83
N ILE A 47 13.99 -6.88 4.80
CA ILE A 47 13.09 -8.03 4.68
C ILE A 47 11.99 -7.91 5.74
N ASN A 48 10.90 -8.64 5.54
CA ASN A 48 9.77 -8.71 6.44
C ASN A 48 9.13 -7.34 6.74
N TYR A 49 9.21 -6.39 5.78
CA TYR A 49 8.67 -5.04 5.94
C TYR A 49 7.16 -5.06 6.17
N THR A 50 6.71 -4.53 7.29
CA THR A 50 5.32 -4.64 7.76
C THR A 50 4.80 -3.27 8.11
N ILE A 51 3.56 -2.96 7.73
CA ILE A 51 2.90 -1.70 8.05
C ILE A 51 1.57 -1.99 8.76
N LEU A 52 1.41 -1.42 9.95
CA LEU A 52 0.12 -1.32 10.62
C LEU A 52 -0.45 0.08 10.38
N TRP A 53 -1.58 0.12 9.67
CA TRP A 53 -2.47 1.27 9.60
C TRP A 53 -3.42 1.14 10.78
N ASP A 54 -3.28 1.97 11.82
CA ASP A 54 -4.02 1.79 13.08
C ASP A 54 -5.51 2.14 12.89
N GLY A 55 -5.82 3.20 12.15
CA GLY A 55 -7.21 3.59 11.84
C GLY A 55 -8.06 3.96 13.06
N THR A 56 -7.44 4.14 14.23
CA THR A 56 -8.10 4.47 15.50
C THR A 56 -8.06 5.96 15.83
N ASP A 57 -7.23 6.74 15.14
CA ASP A 57 -7.14 8.17 15.33
C ASP A 57 -8.05 8.88 14.31
N SER A 58 -9.19 9.39 14.78
CA SER A 58 -10.16 10.10 13.95
C SER A 58 -9.76 11.56 13.66
N SER A 59 -8.51 11.95 13.94
CA SER A 59 -8.12 13.34 14.17
C SER A 59 -6.69 13.71 13.69
N PRO A 60 -6.30 13.35 12.47
CA PRO A 60 -6.05 14.44 11.51
C PRO A 60 -6.32 14.09 10.04
N THR A 61 -6.15 15.09 9.17
CA THR A 61 -6.08 15.01 7.70
C THR A 61 -5.12 13.95 7.13
N GLU A 62 -4.38 13.23 7.96
CA GLU A 62 -3.40 12.21 7.58
C GLU A 62 -3.53 10.96 8.47
N ALA A 63 -3.46 9.78 7.85
CA ALA A 63 -3.33 8.50 8.54
C ALA A 63 -1.87 8.22 8.91
N ILE A 64 -1.64 7.72 10.12
CA ILE A 64 -0.31 7.34 10.60
C ILE A 64 -0.13 5.81 10.49
N GLY A 65 0.96 5.39 9.88
CA GLY A 65 1.38 4.00 9.80
C GLY A 65 2.55 3.72 10.74
N THR A 66 2.48 2.63 11.51
CA THR A 66 3.67 2.09 12.21
C THR A 66 4.33 1.03 11.34
N THR A 67 5.65 1.09 11.20
CA THR A 67 6.41 0.15 10.36
C THR A 67 7.40 -0.68 11.15
N TRP A 68 7.66 -1.89 10.66
CA TRP A 68 8.72 -2.77 11.14
C TRP A 68 9.46 -3.38 9.96
N SER A 69 10.77 -3.49 10.07
CA SER A 69 11.62 -4.15 9.09
C SER A 69 12.78 -4.89 9.75
N ALA A 70 13.18 -6.03 9.19
CA ALA A 70 14.42 -6.70 9.54
C ALA A 70 15.43 -6.51 8.40
N VAL A 71 16.70 -6.87 8.64
CA VAL A 71 17.75 -6.92 7.62
C VAL A 71 18.19 -8.37 7.47
N ALA A 72 18.31 -8.83 6.23
CA ALA A 72 18.74 -10.19 5.95
C ALA A 72 20.09 -10.49 6.63
N GLY A 73 20.17 -11.62 7.33
CA GLY A 73 21.37 -12.03 8.07
C GLY A 73 21.54 -11.40 9.46
N MET A 74 20.60 -10.57 9.94
CA MET A 74 20.62 -10.02 11.31
C MET A 74 19.46 -10.58 12.16
N PRO A 75 19.62 -11.76 12.80
CA PRO A 75 18.57 -12.36 13.60
C PRO A 75 18.22 -11.49 14.82
N ASN A 76 16.93 -11.49 15.20
CA ASN A 76 16.37 -10.77 16.36
C ASN A 76 16.56 -9.24 16.36
N SER A 77 16.84 -8.63 15.21
CA SER A 77 16.94 -7.18 15.05
C SER A 77 15.79 -6.67 14.19
N TYR A 78 14.97 -5.76 14.75
CA TYR A 78 13.91 -5.07 14.02
C TYR A 78 14.06 -3.58 14.19
N THR A 79 14.00 -2.86 13.07
CA THR A 79 13.87 -1.40 13.06
C THR A 79 12.39 -1.08 13.05
N ARG A 80 11.96 -0.27 14.02
CA ARG A 80 10.62 0.30 14.06
C ARG A 80 10.65 1.72 13.50
N GLY A 81 9.68 2.05 12.67
CA GLY A 81 9.51 3.40 12.13
C GLY A 81 8.05 3.84 12.16
N SER A 82 7.82 5.02 11.58
CA SER A 82 6.49 5.55 11.31
C SER A 82 6.47 6.29 9.99
N LEU A 83 5.29 6.43 9.42
CA LEU A 83 5.01 7.19 8.22
C LEU A 83 3.68 7.93 8.37
N SER A 84 3.53 9.02 7.63
CA SER A 84 2.25 9.74 7.50
C SER A 84 1.76 9.61 6.07
N THR A 85 0.44 9.54 5.89
CA THR A 85 -0.14 9.41 4.56
C THR A 85 -1.54 10.04 4.45
N HIS A 86 -1.87 10.63 3.31
CA HIS A 86 -3.22 11.15 3.04
C HIS A 86 -3.61 11.00 1.57
N TYR A 87 -4.91 10.98 1.29
CA TYR A 87 -5.41 10.97 -0.09
C TYR A 87 -5.49 12.39 -0.64
N ASP A 88 -4.79 12.67 -1.73
CA ASP A 88 -4.92 13.93 -2.46
C ASP A 88 -5.97 13.79 -3.57
N ALA A 89 -7.14 14.38 -3.34
CA ALA A 89 -8.26 14.31 -4.29
C ALA A 89 -7.98 15.03 -5.62
N ALA A 90 -7.07 16.03 -5.64
CA ALA A 90 -6.77 16.78 -6.85
C ALA A 90 -5.96 15.95 -7.86
N SER A 91 -5.00 15.17 -7.37
CA SER A 91 -4.16 14.28 -8.19
C SER A 91 -4.64 12.83 -8.23
N GLY A 92 -5.54 12.43 -7.32
CA GLY A 92 -6.11 11.09 -7.27
C GLY A 92 -5.17 10.01 -6.70
N VAL A 93 -4.07 10.43 -6.07
CA VAL A 93 -3.06 9.54 -5.48
C VAL A 93 -3.04 9.68 -3.97
N GLY A 94 -2.47 8.69 -3.32
CA GLY A 94 -2.07 8.80 -1.93
C GLY A 94 -0.71 9.45 -1.81
N LYS A 95 -0.56 10.43 -0.91
CA LYS A 95 0.73 11.02 -0.55
C LYS A 95 1.24 10.32 0.68
N LEU A 96 2.45 9.80 0.65
CA LEU A 96 3.08 9.14 1.79
C LEU A 96 4.44 9.79 2.05
N THR A 97 4.67 10.13 3.31
CA THR A 97 5.88 10.83 3.74
C THR A 97 6.50 10.16 4.97
N THR A 98 7.81 10.02 4.93
CA THR A 98 8.67 9.72 6.09
C THR A 98 9.63 10.89 6.32
N SER A 99 10.57 10.76 7.26
CA SER A 99 11.61 11.78 7.45
C SER A 99 12.57 11.91 6.25
N THR A 100 12.64 10.91 5.36
CA THR A 100 13.63 10.85 4.27
C THR A 100 13.03 10.56 2.89
N VAL A 101 11.78 10.10 2.82
CA VAL A 101 11.13 9.66 1.58
C VAL A 101 9.80 10.38 1.43
N GLN A 102 9.53 10.85 0.22
CA GLN A 102 8.22 11.29 -0.22
C GLN A 102 7.83 10.45 -1.44
N GLU A 103 6.63 9.89 -1.41
CA GLU A 103 6.13 9.05 -2.49
C GLU A 103 4.64 9.28 -2.76
N ASP A 104 4.27 9.15 -4.03
CA ASP A 104 2.89 9.11 -4.48
C ASP A 104 2.51 7.66 -4.76
N LEU A 105 1.48 7.15 -4.09
CA LEU A 105 1.00 5.78 -4.24
C LEU A 105 -0.34 5.75 -4.98
N THR A 106 -0.46 4.78 -5.89
CA THR A 106 -1.70 4.46 -6.59
C THR A 106 -2.02 2.99 -6.36
N VAL A 107 -3.23 2.73 -5.89
CA VAL A 107 -3.76 1.38 -5.78
C VAL A 107 -4.25 0.94 -7.16
N VAL A 108 -3.57 -0.04 -7.75
CA VAL A 108 -3.84 -0.47 -9.14
C VAL A 108 -5.08 -1.35 -9.21
N GLU A 109 -5.29 -2.21 -8.20
CA GLU A 109 -6.47 -3.06 -8.08
C GLU A 109 -7.19 -2.83 -6.74
N PRO A 110 -8.54 -2.81 -6.70
CA PRO A 110 -9.29 -2.61 -5.47
C PRO A 110 -8.84 -3.52 -4.32
N PHE A 111 -8.46 -2.90 -3.20
CA PHE A 111 -8.13 -3.63 -1.98
C PHE A 111 -9.39 -4.28 -1.40
N ALA A 112 -9.62 -5.54 -1.72
CA ALA A 112 -10.74 -6.33 -1.21
C ALA A 112 -10.41 -7.04 0.12
N GLY A 113 -9.60 -6.39 0.97
CA GLY A 113 -9.17 -6.94 2.27
C GLY A 113 -8.26 -8.17 2.16
N LYS A 114 -7.51 -8.32 1.06
CA LYS A 114 -6.61 -9.47 0.81
C LYS A 114 -5.20 -9.03 0.46
N ALA A 115 -4.98 -8.68 -0.80
CA ALA A 115 -3.70 -8.17 -1.29
C ALA A 115 -3.89 -6.77 -1.86
N LEU A 116 -2.86 -5.95 -1.69
CA LEU A 116 -2.79 -4.57 -2.13
C LEU A 116 -1.68 -4.45 -3.16
N TYR A 117 -2.01 -4.09 -4.39
CA TYR A 117 -1.02 -3.81 -5.43
C TYR A 117 -0.88 -2.29 -5.61
N LEU A 118 0.32 -1.80 -5.32
CA LEU A 118 0.69 -0.41 -5.40
C LEU A 118 1.64 -0.16 -6.56
N LYS A 119 1.35 0.90 -7.33
CA LYS A 119 2.34 1.63 -8.12
C LYS A 119 2.76 2.86 -7.32
N ILE A 120 4.06 3.11 -7.21
CA ILE A 120 4.64 4.14 -6.36
C ILE A 120 5.57 5.00 -7.20
N VAL A 121 5.44 6.32 -7.09
CA VAL A 121 6.36 7.30 -7.68
C VAL A 121 7.13 7.98 -6.54
N LEU A 122 8.44 7.79 -6.52
CA LEU A 122 9.35 8.40 -5.53
C LEU A 122 9.60 9.87 -5.90
N THR A 123 8.76 10.77 -5.40
CA THR A 123 8.86 12.20 -5.68
C THR A 123 10.12 12.83 -5.08
N SER A 124 10.66 12.24 -4.00
CA SER A 124 11.96 12.63 -3.43
C SER A 124 13.17 12.09 -4.20
N ASN A 125 13.00 11.22 -5.21
CA ASN A 125 14.09 10.61 -5.96
C ASN A 125 13.81 10.61 -7.47
N ASN A 126 13.86 11.79 -8.08
CA ASN A 126 13.74 11.99 -9.54
C ASN A 126 12.52 11.29 -10.17
N ASN A 127 11.42 11.12 -9.42
CA ASN A 127 10.21 10.42 -9.85
C ASN A 127 10.46 8.97 -10.31
N ALA A 128 11.41 8.28 -9.68
CA ALA A 128 11.62 6.85 -9.92
C ALA A 128 10.33 6.06 -9.59
N GLU A 129 9.95 5.14 -10.47
CA GLU A 129 8.76 4.31 -10.28
C GLU A 129 9.13 2.94 -9.74
N VAL A 130 8.42 2.51 -8.69
CA VAL A 130 8.49 1.13 -8.18
C VAL A 130 7.08 0.58 -8.00
N SER A 131 7.00 -0.74 -7.94
CA SER A 131 5.76 -1.47 -7.69
C SER A 131 5.93 -2.40 -6.51
N LYS A 132 4.86 -2.53 -5.72
CA LYS A 132 4.85 -3.37 -4.51
C LYS A 132 3.54 -4.12 -4.39
N ILE A 133 3.61 -5.37 -3.95
CA ILE A 133 2.44 -6.13 -3.49
C ILE A 133 2.57 -6.35 -1.98
N TYR A 134 1.55 -5.93 -1.26
CA TYR A 134 1.33 -6.25 0.14
C TYR A 134 0.21 -7.29 0.29
N ASP A 135 0.23 -8.08 1.35
CA ASP A 135 -0.82 -9.04 1.72
C ASP A 135 -1.22 -8.84 3.19
N VAL A 136 -2.44 -9.21 3.55
CA VAL A 136 -2.86 -9.34 4.95
C VAL A 136 -2.59 -10.75 5.49
N ASP A 137 -2.33 -11.74 4.63
CA ASP A 137 -1.83 -13.07 5.02
C ASP A 137 -0.30 -13.01 5.14
N TYR A 138 0.22 -13.28 6.34
CA TYR A 138 1.66 -13.27 6.63
C TYR A 138 2.50 -14.17 5.69
N LYS A 139 1.91 -15.23 5.13
CA LYS A 139 2.57 -16.16 4.20
C LYS A 139 2.40 -15.74 2.73
N CYS A 140 1.92 -14.54 2.45
CA CYS A 140 1.83 -13.96 1.10
C CYS A 140 0.98 -14.78 0.10
N LYS A 141 -0.03 -15.52 0.57
CA LYS A 141 -0.82 -16.43 -0.28
C LYS A 141 -1.64 -15.70 -1.35
N ASN A 142 -2.20 -14.54 -1.04
CA ASN A 142 -2.98 -13.74 -1.99
C ASN A 142 -2.03 -12.95 -2.90
N ALA A 143 -0.95 -12.43 -2.34
CA ALA A 143 0.10 -11.74 -3.08
C ALA A 143 0.71 -12.63 -4.16
N LYS A 144 0.97 -13.92 -3.89
CA LYS A 144 1.48 -14.86 -4.90
C LYS A 144 0.53 -15.03 -6.09
N LYS A 145 -0.79 -15.07 -5.84
CA LYS A 145 -1.80 -15.13 -6.91
C LYS A 145 -1.84 -13.83 -7.71
N LEU A 146 -1.71 -12.70 -7.03
CA LEU A 146 -1.70 -11.38 -7.65
C LEU A 146 -0.44 -11.17 -8.49
N LEU A 147 0.73 -11.59 -7.99
CA LEU A 147 2.00 -11.53 -8.73
C LEU A 147 1.90 -12.23 -10.08
N ALA A 148 1.35 -13.45 -10.12
CA ALA A 148 1.18 -14.20 -11.37
C ALA A 148 0.31 -13.48 -12.42
N LYS A 149 -0.54 -12.54 -11.99
CA LYS A 149 -1.37 -11.70 -12.87
C LYS A 149 -0.64 -10.45 -13.34
N VAL A 150 0.10 -9.79 -12.46
CA VAL A 150 0.65 -8.45 -12.72
C VAL A 150 2.13 -8.46 -13.15
N CYS A 151 2.83 -9.55 -12.89
CA CYS A 151 4.22 -9.80 -13.30
C CYS A 151 4.36 -11.26 -13.72
N PRO A 152 3.88 -11.64 -14.93
CA PRO A 152 4.03 -13.00 -15.44
C PRO A 152 5.50 -13.31 -15.74
N ASP A 153 5.83 -14.61 -15.78
CA ASP A 153 7.21 -15.04 -16.00
C ASP A 153 7.73 -14.66 -17.41
N PRO A 154 8.98 -14.17 -17.52
CA PRO A 154 9.95 -13.97 -16.44
C PRO A 154 9.66 -12.70 -15.61
N CYS A 155 9.52 -12.86 -14.30
CA CYS A 155 9.33 -11.76 -13.36
C CYS A 155 10.61 -11.50 -12.54
N ASN A 156 11.04 -10.24 -12.47
CA ASN A 156 12.24 -9.81 -11.73
C ASN A 156 11.94 -9.22 -10.35
N TRP A 157 10.72 -9.40 -9.84
CA TRP A 157 10.35 -8.87 -8.53
C TRP A 157 10.86 -9.77 -7.41
N GLU A 158 11.33 -9.14 -6.35
CA GLU A 158 11.94 -9.83 -5.20
C GLU A 158 10.86 -10.22 -4.19
N LEU A 159 10.93 -11.46 -3.67
CA LEU A 159 10.16 -11.88 -2.51
C LEU A 159 10.84 -11.36 -1.24
N THR A 160 10.16 -10.53 -0.46
CA THR A 160 10.74 -9.92 0.75
C THR A 160 10.25 -10.52 2.06
N ARG A 161 9.33 -11.47 1.99
CA ARG A 161 8.80 -12.18 3.16
C ARG A 161 9.57 -13.48 3.36
N GLU A 162 10.42 -13.52 4.37
CA GLU A 162 11.05 -14.74 4.85
C GLU A 162 10.11 -15.40 5.86
N VAL A 163 9.61 -16.60 5.52
CA VAL A 163 8.62 -17.38 6.29
C VAL A 163 9.27 -18.59 6.92
#